data_AF-A0A7S4SGI0-F1
#
_entry.id   AF-A0A7S4SGI0-F1
#
_cell.length_a   1.000
_cell.length_b   1.000
_cell.length_c   1.000
_cell.angle_alpha   90.00
_cell.angle_beta   90.00
_cell.angle_gamma   90.00
#
_symmetry.space_group_name_H-M   'P 1'
#
loop_
_entity.id
_entity.type
_entity.pdbx_description
1 polymer ?
#
loop_
_entity_poly.entity_id
_entity_poly.type
_entity_poly.pdbx_seq_one_letter_code
_entity_poly.pdbx_strand_id
1 'polypeptide(L)'
;FIEEQCQASISQMDELKEEEQASCLRMFWQLFFNLMGSSNSTIELCGEAINEQEVVFTDASHAAFVVVKIIASSLSGRYELGAHLNIEKGDKQYLMIKGGINPAFMFWFHRSLCLYAMARKNKKKRRHYMAQAKLIHKEFTKSLKNKNPNVLHYVILLKAEQAALKRKRDQENVRKLYNDAITTAAR
;
A
#
# COMPACT_ATOMS: atom_id res chain seq x y z
N PHE A 1 -18.06 11.25 12.65
CA PHE A 1 -18.35 11.14 11.20
C PHE A 1 -17.69 9.94 10.53
N ILE A 2 -16.36 9.92 10.28
CA ILE A 2 -15.73 8.79 9.57
C ILE A 2 -15.89 7.47 10.35
N GLU A 3 -15.66 7.51 11.66
CA GLU A 3 -15.84 6.36 12.55
C GLU A 3 -17.27 5.81 12.54
N GLU A 4 -18.27 6.69 12.72
CA GLU A 4 -19.69 6.33 12.66
C GLU A 4 -20.06 5.71 11.29
N GLN A 5 -19.50 6.21 10.19
CA GLN A 5 -19.73 5.65 8.86
C GLN A 5 -19.10 4.27 8.69
N CYS A 6 -17.88 4.07 9.19
CA CYS A 6 -17.21 2.78 9.15
C CYS A 6 -17.97 1.74 9.98
N GLN A 7 -18.40 2.10 11.19
CA GLN A 7 -19.24 1.25 12.04
C GLN A 7 -20.56 0.90 11.36
N ALA A 8 -21.29 1.89 10.84
CA ALA A 8 -22.56 1.66 10.14
C ALA A 8 -22.40 0.75 8.92
N SER A 9 -21.32 0.94 8.14
CA SER A 9 -21.04 0.09 6.96
C SER A 9 -20.72 -1.35 7.36
N ILE A 10 -19.95 -1.56 8.44
CA ILE A 10 -19.65 -2.89 8.96
C ILE A 10 -20.94 -3.57 9.43
N SER A 11 -21.79 -2.87 10.20
CA SER A 11 -23.08 -3.42 10.66
C SER A 11 -23.97 -3.85 9.50
N GLN A 12 -24.06 -3.04 8.44
CA GLN A 12 -24.82 -3.41 7.23
C GLN A 12 -24.23 -4.65 6.53
N MET A 13 -22.90 -4.76 6.44
CA MET A 13 -22.26 -5.95 5.86
C MET A 13 -22.53 -7.20 6.71
N ASP A 14 -22.49 -7.09 8.03
CA ASP A 14 -22.82 -8.20 8.93
C ASP A 14 -24.29 -8.63 8.78
N GLU A 15 -25.23 -7.68 8.71
CA GLU A 15 -26.66 -7.94 8.46
C GLU A 15 -26.90 -8.67 7.13
N LEU A 16 -26.15 -8.28 6.10
CA LEU A 16 -26.18 -8.90 4.77
C LEU A 16 -25.36 -10.21 4.67
N LYS A 17 -24.67 -10.61 5.74
CA LYS A 17 -23.77 -11.78 5.79
C LYS A 17 -22.59 -11.69 4.82
N GLU A 18 -22.12 -10.49 4.52
CA GLU A 18 -20.94 -10.20 3.70
C GLU A 18 -19.67 -10.20 4.58
N GLU A 19 -19.40 -11.34 5.24
CA GLU A 19 -18.37 -11.47 6.28
C GLU A 19 -16.95 -11.15 5.80
N GLU A 20 -16.62 -11.46 4.54
CA GLU A 20 -15.30 -11.21 3.96
C GLU A 20 -15.06 -9.71 3.75
N GLN A 21 -16.07 -8.99 3.27
CA GLN A 21 -16.06 -7.54 3.03
C GLN A 21 -16.00 -6.80 4.36
N ALA A 22 -16.80 -7.25 5.34
CA ALA A 22 -16.76 -6.72 6.71
C ALA A 22 -15.36 -6.88 7.32
N SER A 23 -14.74 -8.05 7.15
CA SER A 23 -13.38 -8.33 7.61
C SER A 23 -12.34 -7.43 6.92
N CYS A 24 -12.44 -7.25 5.60
CA CYS A 24 -11.55 -6.34 4.86
C CYS A 24 -11.68 -4.89 5.37
N LEU A 25 -12.90 -4.41 5.58
CA LEU A 25 -13.15 -3.06 6.09
C LEU A 25 -12.61 -2.90 7.52
N ARG A 26 -12.83 -3.89 8.39
CA ARG A 26 -12.26 -3.92 9.75
C ARG A 26 -10.73 -3.82 9.76
N MET A 27 -10.03 -4.46 8.81
CA MET A 27 -8.56 -4.34 8.69
C MET A 27 -8.12 -2.91 8.36
N PHE A 28 -8.78 -2.26 7.39
CA PHE A 28 -8.49 -0.85 7.08
C PHE A 28 -8.85 0.07 8.26
N TRP A 29 -9.95 -0.23 8.95
CA TRP A 29 -10.38 0.53 10.13
C TRP A 29 -9.35 0.45 11.26
N GLN A 30 -8.85 -0.75 11.56
CA GLN A 30 -7.78 -0.92 12.54
C GLN A 30 -6.49 -0.21 12.13
N LEU A 31 -6.15 -0.19 10.83
CA LEU A 31 -5.02 0.60 10.35
C LEU A 31 -5.20 2.10 10.65
N PHE A 32 -6.40 2.67 10.50
CA PHE A 32 -6.64 4.06 10.86
C PHE A 32 -6.46 4.30 12.36
N PHE A 33 -6.98 3.42 13.23
CA PHE A 33 -6.71 3.52 14.67
C PHE A 33 -5.21 3.47 15.01
N ASN A 34 -4.47 2.59 14.34
CA ASN A 34 -3.02 2.50 14.50
C ASN A 34 -2.32 3.81 14.06
N LEU A 35 -2.77 4.45 12.98
CA LEU A 35 -2.18 5.70 12.48
C LEU A 35 -2.57 6.92 13.32
N MET A 36 -3.73 6.90 13.98
CA MET A 36 -4.17 7.97 14.89
C MET A 36 -3.53 7.87 16.29
N GLY A 37 -2.77 6.80 16.57
CA GLY A 37 -2.19 6.56 17.88
C GLY A 37 -3.19 6.01 18.91
N SER A 38 -4.35 5.54 18.45
CA SER A 38 -5.38 4.91 19.30
C SER A 38 -5.09 3.44 19.60
N SER A 39 -4.00 2.88 19.04
CA SER A 39 -3.52 1.52 19.30
C SER A 39 -2.06 1.53 19.74
N ASN A 40 -1.67 0.49 20.49
CA ASN A 40 -0.30 0.28 20.95
C ASN A 40 0.66 -0.11 19.81
N SER A 41 0.14 -0.52 18.65
CA SER A 41 0.93 -1.01 17.53
C SER A 41 0.65 -0.21 16.26
N THR A 42 1.69 0.18 15.54
CA THR A 42 1.56 0.86 14.23
C THR A 42 1.43 -0.12 13.06
N ILE A 43 1.52 -1.43 13.30
CA ILE A 43 1.62 -2.47 12.26
C ILE A 43 0.67 -3.64 12.53
N GLU A 44 0.51 -4.08 13.77
CA GLU A 44 -0.38 -5.19 14.11
C GLU A 44 -1.82 -4.74 14.00
N LEU A 45 -2.63 -5.52 13.29
CA LEU A 45 -4.07 -5.29 13.19
C LEU A 45 -4.72 -6.00 14.38
N CYS A 46 -4.36 -5.55 15.58
CA CYS A 46 -4.92 -6.00 16.85
C CYS A 46 -5.43 -4.78 17.59
N GLY A 47 -6.74 -4.73 17.84
CA GLY A 47 -7.37 -3.65 18.58
C GLY A 47 -8.88 -3.75 18.51
N GLU A 48 -9.53 -2.60 18.70
CA GLU A 48 -10.99 -2.49 18.78
C GLU A 48 -11.71 -2.98 17.52
N ALA A 49 -11.13 -2.73 16.34
CA ALA A 49 -11.79 -3.05 15.08
C ALA A 49 -11.58 -4.50 14.64
N ILE A 50 -10.42 -5.09 14.93
CA ILE A 50 -10.07 -6.46 14.55
C ILE A 50 -8.91 -7.00 15.38
N ASN A 51 -8.86 -8.32 15.55
CA ASN A 51 -7.70 -9.04 16.04
C ASN A 51 -7.17 -10.01 14.97
N GLU A 52 -6.03 -9.70 14.34
CA GLU A 52 -5.47 -10.49 13.23
C GLU A 52 -5.17 -11.96 13.58
N GLN A 53 -5.09 -12.31 14.87
CA GLN A 53 -4.90 -13.68 15.33
C GLN A 53 -6.19 -14.51 15.36
N GLU A 54 -7.35 -13.86 15.41
CA GLU A 54 -8.66 -14.49 15.49
C GLU A 54 -9.32 -14.60 14.11
N VAL A 55 -8.76 -13.93 13.09
CA VAL A 55 -9.31 -13.94 11.73
C VAL A 55 -9.00 -15.27 11.05
N VAL A 56 -10.06 -15.97 10.64
CA VAL A 56 -9.94 -17.10 9.71
C VAL A 56 -9.84 -16.53 8.30
N PHE A 57 -8.63 -16.55 7.74
CA PHE A 57 -8.40 -16.00 6.43
C PHE A 57 -8.87 -16.92 5.31
N THR A 58 -9.78 -16.42 4.49
CA THR A 58 -9.97 -16.83 3.09
C THR A 58 -8.82 -16.31 2.21
N ASP A 59 -8.78 -16.77 0.97
CA ASP A 59 -7.84 -16.28 -0.03
C ASP A 59 -7.93 -14.76 -0.25
N ALA A 60 -9.15 -14.20 -0.37
CA ALA A 60 -9.32 -12.77 -0.61
C ALA A 60 -9.07 -11.92 0.64
N SER A 61 -9.55 -12.33 1.81
CA SER A 61 -9.24 -11.63 3.08
C SER A 61 -7.75 -11.68 3.44
N HIS A 62 -7.03 -12.76 3.11
CA HIS A 62 -5.57 -12.81 3.26
C HIS A 62 -4.87 -11.81 2.31
N ALA A 63 -5.36 -11.67 1.08
CA ALA A 63 -4.81 -10.68 0.15
C ALA A 63 -5.01 -9.25 0.69
N ALA A 64 -6.20 -8.94 1.20
CA ALA A 64 -6.49 -7.66 1.86
C ALA A 64 -5.58 -7.43 3.08
N PHE A 65 -5.41 -8.44 3.93
CA PHE A 65 -4.49 -8.40 5.07
C PHE A 65 -3.07 -8.01 4.65
N VAL A 66 -2.52 -8.70 3.64
CA VAL A 66 -1.16 -8.40 3.13
C VAL A 66 -1.07 -6.98 2.58
N VAL A 67 -2.10 -6.50 1.87
CA VAL A 67 -2.18 -5.10 1.39
C VAL A 67 -2.11 -4.13 2.57
N VAL A 68 -2.96 -4.30 3.58
CA VAL A 68 -3.02 -3.42 4.75
C VAL A 68 -1.70 -3.44 5.51
N LYS A 69 -1.07 -4.60 5.71
CA LYS A 69 0.25 -4.71 6.37
C LYS A 69 1.35 -4.00 5.59
N ILE A 70 1.32 -4.02 4.26
CA ILE A 70 2.29 -3.28 3.43
C ILE A 70 2.07 -1.77 3.56
N ILE A 71 0.82 -1.31 3.55
CA ILE A 71 0.49 0.11 3.78
C ILE A 71 1.00 0.54 5.15
N ALA A 72 0.62 -0.18 6.21
CA ALA A 72 1.06 0.05 7.58
C ALA A 72 2.59 0.13 7.67
N SER A 73 3.28 -0.87 7.12
CA SER A 73 4.75 -0.94 7.11
C SER A 73 5.38 0.27 6.44
N SER A 74 4.80 0.74 5.34
CA SER A 74 5.34 1.89 4.60
C SER A 74 5.13 3.21 5.37
N LEU A 75 3.96 3.41 5.98
CA LEU A 75 3.62 4.62 6.72
C LEU A 75 4.38 4.70 8.05
N SER A 76 4.64 3.56 8.70
CA SER A 76 5.40 3.49 9.95
C SER A 76 6.92 3.39 9.75
N GLY A 77 7.43 3.54 8.53
CA GLY A 77 8.86 3.45 8.22
C GLY A 77 9.49 2.04 8.33
N ARG A 78 8.67 1.00 8.47
CA ARG A 78 9.09 -0.41 8.63
C ARG A 78 9.24 -1.09 7.27
N TYR A 79 9.98 -0.43 6.38
CA TYR A 79 10.11 -0.80 4.97
C TYR A 79 10.67 -2.21 4.71
N GLU A 80 11.41 -2.76 5.67
CA GLU A 80 11.98 -4.11 5.58
C GLU A 80 10.89 -5.19 5.62
N LEU A 81 9.93 -5.05 6.54
CA LEU A 81 8.76 -5.91 6.61
C LEU A 81 7.92 -5.79 5.33
N GLY A 82 7.65 -4.55 4.92
CA GLY A 82 6.94 -4.28 3.66
C GLY A 82 7.63 -4.92 2.46
N ALA A 83 8.95 -4.78 2.33
CA ALA A 83 9.73 -5.36 1.23
C ALA A 83 9.78 -6.90 1.27
N HIS A 84 9.79 -7.50 2.46
CA HIS A 84 9.74 -8.96 2.63
C HIS A 84 8.38 -9.51 2.19
N LEU A 85 7.27 -8.93 2.67
CA LEU A 85 5.91 -9.27 2.22
C LEU A 85 5.76 -9.13 0.70
N ASN A 86 6.44 -8.14 0.13
CA ASN A 86 6.48 -7.90 -1.31
C ASN A 86 7.17 -8.99 -2.13
N ILE A 87 8.27 -9.55 -1.63
CA ILE A 87 9.14 -10.47 -2.37
C ILE A 87 8.70 -11.91 -2.16
N GLU A 88 8.33 -12.29 -0.93
CA GLU A 88 7.98 -13.68 -0.62
C GLU A 88 6.57 -14.06 -1.08
N LYS A 89 5.63 -13.11 -1.04
CA LYS A 89 4.21 -13.36 -1.38
C LYS A 89 3.77 -12.71 -2.70
N GLY A 90 4.70 -12.05 -3.39
CA GLY A 90 4.44 -10.95 -4.33
C GLY A 90 3.71 -11.26 -5.63
N ASP A 91 3.73 -12.51 -6.11
CA ASP A 91 3.35 -12.81 -7.49
C ASP A 91 2.00 -13.52 -7.66
N LYS A 92 1.38 -14.04 -6.60
CA LYS A 92 0.12 -14.80 -6.71
C LYS A 92 -1.12 -14.09 -6.15
N GLN A 93 -0.95 -13.22 -5.14
CA GLN A 93 -2.10 -12.67 -4.39
C GLN A 93 -2.79 -11.47 -5.06
N TYR A 94 -2.08 -10.69 -5.89
CA TYR A 94 -2.68 -9.54 -6.61
C TYR A 94 -3.68 -9.96 -7.70
N LEU A 95 -3.63 -11.23 -8.13
CA LEU A 95 -4.51 -11.79 -9.16
C LEU A 95 -5.92 -12.11 -8.64
N MET A 96 -6.12 -12.10 -7.31
CA MET A 96 -7.40 -12.45 -6.69
C MET A 96 -8.32 -11.24 -6.48
N ILE A 97 -7.84 -10.02 -6.71
CA ILE A 97 -8.69 -8.83 -6.79
C ILE A 97 -9.29 -8.74 -8.22
N LYS A 98 -9.90 -9.84 -8.68
CA LYS A 98 -10.73 -9.89 -9.88
C LYS A 98 -12.19 -9.76 -9.40
N GLY A 99 -12.67 -8.54 -9.22
CA GLY A 99 -14.07 -8.36 -8.78
C GLY A 99 -14.50 -7.00 -8.26
N GLY A 100 -13.92 -5.88 -8.72
CA GLY A 100 -14.52 -4.56 -8.50
C GLY A 100 -13.97 -3.71 -7.34
N ILE A 101 -13.24 -4.29 -6.38
CA ILE A 101 -12.49 -3.47 -5.41
C ILE A 101 -11.17 -3.08 -6.08
N ASN A 102 -10.88 -1.78 -6.26
CA ASN A 102 -9.61 -1.31 -6.84
C ASN A 102 -8.68 -0.64 -5.79
N PRO A 103 -8.24 -1.33 -4.73
CA PRO A 103 -7.16 -0.87 -3.87
C PRO A 103 -5.78 -1.08 -4.55
N ALA A 104 -5.76 -1.58 -5.80
CA ALA A 104 -4.55 -1.99 -6.50
C ALA A 104 -3.55 -0.83 -6.67
N PHE A 105 -4.03 0.41 -6.86
CA PHE A 105 -3.15 1.56 -7.07
C PHE A 105 -2.41 1.97 -5.79
N MET A 106 -3.10 2.08 -4.64
CA MET A 106 -2.45 2.33 -3.35
C MET A 106 -1.50 1.19 -3.00
N PHE A 107 -1.92 -0.05 -3.21
CA PHE A 107 -1.08 -1.21 -2.98
C PHE A 107 0.22 -1.16 -3.79
N TRP A 108 0.17 -0.97 -5.11
CA TRP A 108 1.37 -0.86 -5.94
C TRP A 108 2.28 0.28 -5.51
N PHE A 109 1.69 1.42 -5.15
CA PHE A 109 2.45 2.55 -4.64
C PHE A 109 3.23 2.20 -3.36
N HIS A 110 2.55 1.73 -2.32
CA HIS A 110 3.19 1.41 -1.03
C HIS A 110 4.20 0.26 -1.13
N ARG A 111 3.93 -0.72 -2.00
CA ARG A 111 4.89 -1.78 -2.37
C ARG A 111 6.19 -1.20 -2.94
N SER A 112 6.08 -0.41 -4.01
CA SER A 112 7.22 0.22 -4.65
C SER A 112 7.99 1.13 -3.69
N LEU A 113 7.28 1.85 -2.81
CA LEU A 113 7.89 2.71 -1.79
C LEU A 113 8.77 1.91 -0.82
N CYS A 114 8.28 0.79 -0.28
CA CYS A 114 9.07 -0.08 0.60
C CYS A 114 10.33 -0.61 -0.11
N LEU A 115 10.21 -1.02 -1.37
CA LEU A 115 11.33 -1.52 -2.17
C LEU A 115 12.36 -0.42 -2.48
N TYR A 116 11.93 0.79 -2.84
CA TYR A 116 12.84 1.92 -3.05
C TYR A 116 13.53 2.35 -1.74
N ALA A 117 12.82 2.36 -0.62
CA ALA A 117 13.41 2.61 0.68
C ALA A 117 14.48 1.55 1.04
N MET A 118 14.19 0.26 0.82
CA MET A 118 15.17 -0.81 1.04
C MET A 118 16.34 -0.75 0.05
N ALA A 119 16.12 -0.31 -1.18
CA ALA A 119 17.20 -0.06 -2.13
C ALA A 119 18.14 1.07 -1.69
N ARG A 120 17.61 2.10 -1.00
CA ARG A 120 18.41 3.16 -0.38
C ARG A 120 19.21 2.65 0.83
N LYS A 121 18.56 1.88 1.71
CA LYS A 121 19.16 1.33 2.94
C LYS A 121 20.21 0.25 2.66
N ASN A 122 19.90 -0.72 1.79
CA ASN A 122 20.72 -1.91 1.55
C ASN A 122 21.49 -1.84 0.23
N LYS A 123 22.73 -1.35 0.29
CA LYS A 123 23.60 -1.22 -0.89
C LYS A 123 23.92 -2.56 -1.57
N LYS A 124 24.00 -3.67 -0.81
CA LYS A 124 24.31 -5.02 -1.35
C LYS A 124 23.17 -5.56 -2.21
N LYS A 125 21.93 -5.47 -1.72
CA LYS A 125 20.72 -5.93 -2.43
C LYS A 125 20.02 -4.85 -3.25
N ARG A 126 20.61 -3.65 -3.37
CA ARG A 126 20.03 -2.49 -4.07
C ARG A 126 19.50 -2.82 -5.46
N ARG A 127 20.28 -3.52 -6.28
CA ARG A 127 19.88 -3.88 -7.66
C ARG A 127 18.63 -4.77 -7.67
N HIS A 128 18.55 -5.73 -6.74
CA HIS A 128 17.40 -6.62 -6.60
C HIS A 128 16.13 -5.84 -6.24
N TYR A 129 16.18 -5.02 -5.19
CA TYR A 129 15.03 -4.19 -4.79
C TYR A 129 14.61 -3.20 -5.89
N MET A 130 15.56 -2.57 -6.57
CA MET A 130 15.27 -1.67 -7.69
C MET A 130 14.64 -2.39 -8.89
N ALA A 131 15.05 -3.63 -9.17
CA ALA A 131 14.47 -4.43 -10.25
C ALA A 131 13.00 -4.75 -9.95
N GLN A 132 12.71 -5.20 -8.73
CA GLN A 132 11.34 -5.49 -8.28
C GLN A 132 10.46 -4.22 -8.29
N ALA A 133 10.95 -3.11 -7.76
CA ALA A 133 10.21 -1.85 -7.75
C ALA A 133 9.87 -1.36 -9.17
N LYS A 134 10.79 -1.54 -10.14
CA LYS A 134 10.56 -1.19 -11.55
C LYS A 134 9.50 -2.04 -12.22
N LEU A 135 9.43 -3.34 -11.91
CA LEU A 135 8.40 -4.22 -12.45
C LEU A 135 7.02 -3.74 -12.01
N ILE A 136 6.85 -3.50 -10.71
CA ILE A 136 5.58 -2.98 -10.15
C ILE A 136 5.23 -1.62 -10.76
N HIS A 137 6.20 -0.70 -10.85
CA HIS A 137 5.97 0.62 -11.43
C HIS A 137 5.56 0.55 -12.91
N LYS A 138 6.13 -0.38 -13.70
CA LYS A 138 5.72 -0.61 -15.09
C LYS A 138 4.27 -1.06 -15.18
N GLU A 139 3.86 -2.04 -14.37
CA GLU A 139 2.48 -2.54 -14.34
C GLU A 139 1.50 -1.47 -13.85
N PHE A 140 1.88 -0.70 -12.82
CA PHE A 140 1.10 0.43 -12.33
C PHE A 140 0.87 1.48 -13.43
N THR A 141 1.93 1.89 -14.12
CA THR A 141 1.84 2.89 -15.21
C THR A 141 1.00 2.37 -16.38
N LYS A 142 1.13 1.07 -16.73
CA LYS A 142 0.34 0.44 -17.79
C LYS A 142 -1.15 0.44 -17.44
N SER A 143 -1.48 0.12 -16.20
CA SER A 143 -2.86 0.05 -15.71
C SER A 143 -3.53 1.42 -15.62
N LEU A 144 -2.74 2.50 -15.52
CA LEU A 144 -3.23 3.86 -15.42
C LEU A 144 -3.53 4.56 -16.74
N LYS A 145 -3.01 4.08 -17.86
CA LYS A 145 -3.01 4.81 -19.14
C LYS A 145 -4.39 5.36 -19.56
N ASN A 146 -5.51 4.79 -19.08
CA ASN A 146 -6.86 5.20 -19.48
C ASN A 146 -7.89 5.32 -18.32
N LYS A 147 -7.50 5.31 -17.03
CA LYS A 147 -8.48 4.90 -15.98
C LYS A 147 -8.69 5.82 -14.77
N ASN A 148 -7.71 6.62 -14.31
CA ASN A 148 -7.94 7.50 -13.15
C ASN A 148 -6.85 8.58 -12.98
N PRO A 149 -7.15 9.89 -13.17
CA PRO A 149 -6.19 10.96 -12.93
C PRO A 149 -5.82 11.11 -11.43
N ASN A 150 -6.70 10.70 -10.51
CA ASN A 150 -6.53 10.91 -9.06
C ASN A 150 -5.37 10.14 -8.44
N VAL A 151 -4.74 9.23 -9.19
CA VAL A 151 -3.62 8.40 -8.73
C VAL A 151 -2.35 8.62 -9.56
N LEU A 152 -2.37 9.60 -10.48
CA LEU A 152 -1.23 9.97 -11.31
C LEU A 152 -0.05 10.46 -10.45
N HIS A 153 -0.34 11.17 -9.37
CA HIS A 153 0.66 11.68 -8.44
C HIS A 153 1.54 10.57 -7.84
N TYR A 154 0.97 9.39 -7.56
CA TYR A 154 1.75 8.23 -7.10
C TYR A 154 2.79 7.78 -8.12
N VAL A 155 2.44 7.72 -9.41
CA VAL A 155 3.39 7.35 -10.47
C VAL A 155 4.51 8.37 -10.58
N ILE A 156 4.19 9.66 -10.53
CA ILE A 156 5.20 10.72 -10.58
C ILE A 156 6.14 10.60 -9.38
N LEU A 157 5.60 10.35 -8.19
CA LEU A 157 6.40 10.14 -6.99
C LEU A 157 7.33 8.93 -7.10
N LEU A 158 6.86 7.80 -7.63
CA LEU A 158 7.71 6.62 -7.88
C LEU A 158 8.80 6.88 -8.93
N LYS A 159 8.55 7.75 -9.93
CA LYS A 159 9.59 8.20 -10.86
C LYS A 159 10.66 9.04 -10.15
N ALA A 160 10.25 9.93 -9.25
CA ALA A 160 11.18 10.72 -8.44
C ALA A 160 12.07 9.82 -7.58
N GLU A 161 11.48 8.84 -6.89
CA GLU A 161 12.17 7.83 -6.08
C GLU A 161 13.20 7.04 -6.90
N GLN A 162 12.81 6.59 -8.09
CA GLN A 162 13.71 5.91 -9.00
C GLN A 162 14.87 6.79 -9.47
N ALA A 163 14.60 8.07 -9.77
CA ALA A 163 15.60 9.02 -10.24
C ALA A 163 16.62 9.35 -9.12
N ALA A 164 16.14 9.57 -7.90
CA ALA A 164 16.97 9.77 -6.70
C ALA A 164 17.93 8.59 -6.47
N LEU A 165 17.47 7.38 -6.78
CA LEU A 165 18.27 6.16 -6.73
C LEU A 165 19.19 5.94 -7.94
N LYS A 166 19.13 6.70 -9.02
CA LYS A 166 20.00 6.47 -10.19
C LYS A 166 21.27 7.30 -10.15
N ARG A 167 21.25 8.58 -9.76
CA ARG A 167 22.44 9.45 -9.80
C ARG A 167 22.36 10.61 -8.80
N LYS A 168 23.49 10.95 -8.15
CA LYS A 168 23.62 12.15 -7.31
C LYS A 168 23.61 13.47 -8.10
N ARG A 169 23.89 13.45 -9.41
CA ARG A 169 24.15 14.67 -10.21
C ARG A 169 22.92 15.35 -10.81
N ASP A 170 21.74 14.73 -10.74
CA ASP A 170 20.51 15.24 -11.35
C ASP A 170 19.48 15.63 -10.28
N GLN A 171 19.94 16.32 -9.23
CA GLN A 171 19.08 16.70 -8.10
C GLN A 171 17.96 17.64 -8.52
N GLU A 172 18.20 18.49 -9.52
CA GLU A 172 17.20 19.44 -10.01
C GLU A 172 16.01 18.71 -10.63
N ASN A 173 16.26 17.73 -11.50
CA ASN A 173 15.20 16.89 -12.07
C ASN A 173 14.48 16.06 -10.99
N VAL A 174 15.22 15.52 -10.01
CA VAL A 174 14.61 14.80 -8.88
C VAL A 174 13.66 15.72 -8.10
N ARG A 175 14.10 16.94 -7.77
CA ARG A 175 13.28 17.95 -7.08
C ARG A 175 12.05 18.34 -7.90
N LYS A 176 12.23 18.55 -9.20
CA LYS A 176 11.13 18.83 -10.13
C LYS A 176 10.09 17.71 -10.10
N LEU A 177 10.51 16.44 -10.19
CA LEU A 177 9.59 15.30 -10.13
C LEU A 177 8.83 15.22 -8.80
N TYR A 178 9.47 15.51 -7.66
CA TYR A 178 8.77 15.59 -6.37
C TYR A 178 7.74 16.72 -6.36
N ASN A 179 8.10 17.92 -6.84
CA ASN A 179 7.17 19.05 -6.92
C ASN A 179 5.99 18.77 -7.85
N ASP A 180 6.23 18.13 -8.98
CA ASP A 180 5.20 17.72 -9.92
C ASP A 180 4.22 16.72 -9.27
N ALA A 181 4.74 15.77 -8.48
CA ALA A 181 3.91 14.83 -7.73
C ALA A 181 3.03 15.55 -6.70
N ILE A 182 3.59 16.47 -5.92
CA ILE A 182 2.85 17.27 -4.92
C ILE A 182 1.76 18.11 -5.60
N THR A 183 2.11 18.82 -6.67
CA THR A 183 1.18 19.67 -7.41
C THR A 183 0.05 18.85 -8.03
N THR A 184 0.36 17.66 -8.53
CA THR A 184 -0.65 16.74 -9.10
C THR A 184 -1.55 16.15 -8.02
N ALA A 185 -1.05 15.92 -6.80
CA ALA A 185 -1.85 15.43 -5.68
C ALA A 185 -2.81 16.49 -5.12
N ALA A 186 -2.50 17.78 -5.29
CA ALA A 186 -3.28 18.89 -4.77
C ALA A 186 -4.38 19.39 -5.73
N ARG A 187 -4.48 18.83 -6.93
CA ARG A 187 -5.51 19.14 -7.94
C ARG A 187 -6.63 18.10 -7.89
#